data_AF-A0A5K1ADB2-F1
#
_entry.id   AF-A0A5K1ADB2-F1
#
_cell.length_a   1.000
_cell.length_b   1.000
_cell.length_c   1.000
_cell.angle_alpha   90.00
_cell.angle_beta   90.00
_cell.angle_gamma   90.00
#
_symmetry.space_group_name_H-M   'P 1'
#
loop_
_entity.id
_entity.type
_entity.pdbx_description
1 polymer ?
#
loop_
_entity_poly.entity_id
_entity_poly.type
_entity_poly.pdbx_seq_one_letter_code
_entity_poly.pdbx_strand_id
1 'polypeptide(L)' 'YHIGLRYTGGARMLLLLSLKFSLIPIVVPVGVRHFDIDGELWVKLRLIPTEPWVGAVSWAFVSLPKIKFELAAFR' A
#
# COMPACT_ATOMS: atom_id res chain seq x y z
N TYR A 1 17.41 3.38 11.55
CA TYR A 1 16.42 2.84 12.50
C TYR A 1 15.43 2.00 11.71
N HIS A 2 15.14 0.79 12.22
CA HIS A 2 14.14 -0.11 11.64
C HIS A 2 12.89 0.01 12.51
N ILE A 3 11.75 0.29 11.88
CA ILE A 3 10.45 0.42 12.54
C ILE A 3 9.59 -0.73 12.04
N GLY A 4 9.11 -1.58 12.95
CA GLY A 4 8.09 -2.57 12.61
C GLY A 4 6.77 -1.87 12.27
N LEU A 5 6.22 -2.14 11.09
CA LEU A 5 4.92 -1.65 10.65
C LEU A 5 3.96 -2.82 10.51
N ARG A 6 2.88 -2.76 11.27
CA ARG A 6 1.74 -3.68 11.12
C ARG A 6 0.47 -2.89 10.98
N TYR A 7 -0.20 -3.08 9.85
CA TYR A 7 -1.52 -2.56 9.57
C TYR A 7 -2.52 -3.71 9.54
N THR A 8 -3.46 -3.71 10.50
CA THR A 8 -4.57 -4.66 10.60
C THR A 8 -5.88 -3.88 10.74
N GLY A 9 -6.21 -3.08 9.72
CA GLY A 9 -7.33 -2.14 9.77
C GLY A 9 -8.57 -2.57 9.00
N GLY A 10 -8.56 -3.74 8.36
CA GLY A 10 -9.72 -4.22 7.59
C GLY A 10 -10.13 -3.28 6.46
N ALA A 11 -9.15 -2.58 5.85
CA ALA A 11 -9.44 -1.61 4.79
C ALA A 11 -10.22 -2.27 3.65
N ARG A 12 -11.14 -1.49 3.08
CA ARG A 12 -11.95 -1.87 1.93
C ARG A 12 -11.61 -0.94 0.77
N MET A 13 -11.31 -1.51 -0.38
CA MET A 13 -11.00 -0.75 -1.60
C MET A 13 -11.80 -1.32 -2.77
N LEU A 14 -12.07 -0.50 -3.77
CA LEU A 14 -12.65 -0.93 -5.03
C LEU A 14 -11.58 -0.87 -6.11
N LEU A 15 -11.36 -2.00 -6.79
CA LEU A 15 -10.43 -2.13 -7.90
C LEU A 15 -11.22 -2.32 -9.19
N LEU A 16 -10.93 -1.51 -10.21
CA LEU A 16 -11.48 -1.70 -11.55
C LEU A 16 -10.47 -2.47 -12.39
N LEU A 17 -10.70 -3.75 -12.61
CA LEU A 17 -9.84 -4.59 -13.43
C LEU A 17 -10.19 -4.44 -14.90
N SER A 18 -9.26 -3.92 -15.70
CA SER A 18 -9.37 -3.93 -17.16
C SER A 18 -8.85 -5.26 -17.71
N LEU A 19 -9.75 -6.09 -18.20
CA LEU A 19 -9.44 -7.38 -18.80
C LEU A 19 -9.29 -7.23 -20.33
N LYS A 20 -8.13 -7.61 -20.87
CA LYS A 20 -7.78 -7.50 -22.30
C LYS A 20 -7.80 -8.86 -23.03
N PHE A 21 -8.82 -9.69 -22.79
CA PHE A 21 -8.95 -10.98 -23.48
C PHE A 21 -9.75 -10.89 -24.80
N SER A 22 -10.27 -9.71 -25.16
CA SER A 22 -11.04 -9.50 -26.39
C SER A 22 -10.65 -8.18 -27.07
N LEU A 23 -11.13 -7.96 -28.30
CA LEU A 23 -10.94 -6.71 -29.05
C LEU A 23 -11.50 -5.48 -28.31
N ILE A 24 -12.50 -5.70 -27.45
CA ILE A 24 -13.12 -4.68 -26.60
C ILE A 24 -12.65 -4.90 -25.15
N PRO A 25 -12.07 -3.89 -24.47
CA PRO A 25 -11.71 -4.01 -23.06
C PRO A 25 -12.96 -4.12 -22.18
N ILE A 26 -12.99 -5.11 -21.29
CA ILE A 26 -14.05 -5.29 -20.29
C ILE A 26 -13.51 -4.84 -18.93
N VAL A 27 -14.23 -3.94 -18.27
CA VAL A 27 -13.88 -3.46 -16.92
C VAL A 27 -14.76 -4.16 -15.90
N VAL A 28 -14.14 -4.88 -14.96
CA VAL A 28 -14.84 -5.61 -13.89
C VAL A 28 -14.53 -4.98 -12.54
N PRO A 29 -15.55 -4.55 -11.77
CA PRO A 29 -15.34 -4.05 -10.41
C PRO A 29 -15.09 -5.22 -9.44
N VAL A 30 -14.00 -5.14 -8.69
CA VAL A 30 -13.60 -6.12 -7.69
C VAL A 30 -13.38 -5.41 -6.36
N GLY A 31 -14.08 -5.86 -5.32
CA GLY A 31 -13.84 -5.39 -3.96
C GLY A 31 -12.60 -6.05 -3.36
N VAL A 32 -11.71 -5.25 -2.79
CA VAL A 32 -10.62 -5.70 -1.93
C VAL A 32 -11.08 -5.58 -0.48
N ARG A 33 -11.05 -6.68 0.26
CA ARG A 33 -11.45 -6.76 1.67
C ARG A 33 -10.30 -7.29 2.51
N HIS A 34 -10.38 -7.04 3.82
CA HIS A 34 -9.43 -7.59 4.80
C HIS A 34 -7.97 -7.32 4.43
N PHE A 35 -7.70 -6.08 3.97
CA PHE A 35 -6.36 -5.68 3.58
C PHE A 35 -5.47 -5.48 4.81
N ASP A 36 -4.47 -6.33 4.94
CA ASP A 36 -3.48 -6.34 6.01
C ASP A 36 -2.06 -6.23 5.41
N ILE A 37 -1.21 -5.41 6.02
CA ILE A 37 0.22 -5.32 5.69
C ILE A 37 1.03 -5.54 6.95
N ASP A 38 2.06 -6.37 6.86
CA ASP A 38 3.05 -6.60 7.90
C ASP A 38 4.45 -6.52 7.30
N GLY A 39 5.34 -5.72 7.88
CA GLY A 39 6.71 -5.59 7.41
C GLY A 39 7.53 -4.58 8.20
N GLU A 40 8.83 -4.52 7.90
CA GLU A 40 9.73 -3.55 8.51
C GLU A 40 9.98 -2.37 7.57
N LEU A 41 9.97 -1.16 8.13
CA LEU A 41 10.28 0.07 7.43
C LEU A 41 11.62 0.65 7.90
N TRP A 42 12.44 1.09 6.95
CA TRP A 42 13.51 2.03 7.24
C TRP A 42 12.96 3.44 7.08
N VAL A 43 13.43 4.35 7.94
CA VAL A 43 13.11 5.78 7.88
C VAL A 43 14.39 6.59 7.90
N LYS A 44 14.45 7.63 7.07
CA LYS A 44 15.54 8.60 6.97
C LYS A 44 14.97 10.01 7.00
N LEU A 45 15.51 10.82 7.90
CA LEU A 45 15.24 12.25 7.96
C LEU A 45 16.43 12.99 7.33
N ARG A 46 16.14 13.90 6.40
CA ARG A 46 17.12 14.88 5.93
C ARG A 46 16.87 16.16 6.72
N LEU A 47 17.85 16.54 7.53
CA LEU A 47 17.77 17.78 8.31
C LEU A 47 18.22 18.99 7.48
N ILE A 48 17.67 20.15 7.80
CA ILE A 48 18.02 21.45 7.22
C ILE A 48 18.24 22.47 8.35
N PRO A 49 19.04 23.54 8.13
CA PRO A 49 19.42 24.46 9.21
C PRO A 49 18.34 25.49 9.58
N THR A 50 17.18 25.49 8.92
CA THR A 50 16.06 26.40 9.18
C THR A 50 14.81 25.62 9.57
N GLU A 51 13.92 26.24 10.34
CA GLU A 51 12.61 25.66 10.69
C GLU A 51 11.85 25.21 9.42
N PRO A 52 11.27 23.99 9.38
CA PRO A 52 10.99 23.03 10.48
C PRO A 52 12.14 22.06 10.81
N TRP A 53 13.38 22.36 10.43
CA TRP A 53 14.60 21.56 10.64
C TRP A 53 14.64 20.20 9.93
N VAL A 54 13.53 19.78 9.33
CA VAL A 54 13.41 18.58 8.49
C VAL A 54 13.08 19.00 7.06
N GLY A 55 14.03 18.82 6.15
CA GLY A 55 13.84 19.12 4.73
C GLY A 55 13.20 17.97 3.95
N ALA A 56 13.36 16.72 4.41
CA ALA A 56 12.68 15.58 3.81
C ALA A 56 12.56 14.41 4.79
N VAL A 57 11.49 13.63 4.62
CA VAL A 57 11.33 12.30 5.22
C VAL A 57 11.29 11.29 4.08
N SER A 58 12.14 10.28 4.15
CA SER A 58 12.16 9.16 3.23
C SER A 58 11.97 7.87 3.99
N TRP A 59 11.25 6.94 3.41
CA TRP A 59 10.98 5.64 4.01
C TRP A 59 10.82 4.60 2.91
N ALA A 60 11.17 3.36 3.21
CA ALA A 60 10.80 2.22 2.39
C ALA A 60 10.84 0.93 3.21
N PHE A 61 10.36 -0.16 2.62
CA PHE A 61 10.42 -1.46 3.25
C PHE A 61 11.85 -2.00 3.27
N VAL A 62 12.25 -2.56 4.41
CA VAL A 62 13.56 -3.21 4.62
C VAL A 62 13.63 -4.53 3.85
N SER A 63 12.50 -5.24 3.81
CA SER A 63 12.31 -6.53 3.14
C SER A 63 10.96 -6.56 2.44
N LEU A 64 10.67 -7.63 1.69
CA LEU A 64 9.35 -7.79 1.07
C LEU A 64 8.26 -7.81 2.16
N PRO A 65 7.33 -6.84 2.19
CA PRO A 65 6.27 -6.85 3.17
C PRO A 65 5.30 -7.99 2.87
N LYS A 66 4.73 -8.56 3.93
CA LYS A 66 3.66 -9.53 3.83
C LYS A 66 2.35 -8.77 3.64
N ILE A 67 1.75 -8.95 2.47
CA ILE A 67 0.46 -8.35 2.13
C ILE A 67 -0.58 -9.46 2.07
N LYS A 68 -1.72 -9.26 2.72
CA LYS A 68 -2.87 -10.16 2.65
C LYS A 68 -4.12 -9.36 2.31
N PHE A 69 -4.94 -9.90 1.43
CA PHE A 69 -6.25 -9.36 1.10
C PHE A 69 -7.12 -10.43 0.47
N GLU A 70 -8.42 -10.16 0.44
CA GLU A 70 -9.40 -10.98 -0.23
C GLU A 70 -10.05 -10.20 -1.37
N LEU A 71 -10.20 -10.86 -2.52
CA LEU A 71 -10.94 -10.32 -3.65
C LEU A 71 -12.36 -10.87 -3.61
N ALA A 72 -13.33 -9.98 -3.68
CA ALA A 72 -14.74 -10.33 -3.77
C ALA A 72 -15.37 -9.63 -4.98
N ALA A 73 -16.35 -10.25 -5.62
CA ALA A 73 -17.17 -9.56 -6.61
C ALA A 73 -17.78 -8.31 -5.96
N PHE A 74 -17.72 -7.17 -6.67
CA PHE A 74 -18.40 -5.98 -6.20
C PHE A 74 -19.91 -6.23 -6.28
N ARG A 75 -20.57 -6.21 -5.11
CA ARG A 75 -21.99 -6.49 -4.95
C ARG A 75 -22.67 -5.30 -4.32
#